data_AF-G2QD61-F1
#
_entry.id   AF-G2QD61-F1
#
_cell.length_a   1.000
_cell.length_b   1.000
_cell.length_c   1.000
_cell.angle_alpha   90.00
_cell.angle_beta   90.00
_cell.angle_gamma   90.00
#
_symmetry.space_group_name_H-M   'P 1'
#
loop_
_entity.id
_entity.type
_entity.pdbx_description
1 polymer ?
#
loop_
_entity_poly.entity_id
_entity_poly.type
_entity_poly.pdbx_seq_one_letter_code
_entity_poly.pdbx_strand_id
1 'polypeptide(L)'
;MRSRKEKPIFRGLTIAAAGDLGGSAQWTDANAARWVGLREGRFVREMSDEVTHVVCSGEEFRKGRGLVKMALKRPKTCQIVTLDWLEDSMLRGKRLDEEPYSHLRALRRERERERKRLMVIKGLEKAVKEVNPQLYHLYRDHTFFQYQVVITRDNEEAGIQGERYILSIFESNNSKPRMYWFVAKYYKKKGDAQPKIHRPSHAPGVFSREFALFESFFRIKTGIPWAQRLVKAGTTDKSFFQYQPPTGGKPVG
;
A
#
# COMPACT_ATOMS: atom_id res chain seq x y z
N MET A 1 -51.03 20.36 34.48
CA MET A 1 -49.73 19.71 34.14
C MET A 1 -48.90 20.68 33.32
N ARG A 2 -47.77 21.18 33.85
CA ARG A 2 -46.82 21.95 33.03
C ARG A 2 -46.12 20.97 32.09
N SER A 3 -46.32 21.10 30.79
CA SER A 3 -45.56 20.37 29.77
C SER A 3 -44.07 20.59 30.03
N ARG A 4 -43.33 19.52 30.32
CA ARG A 4 -41.89 19.59 30.55
C ARG A 4 -41.22 19.97 29.23
N LYS A 5 -40.79 21.23 29.11
CA LYS A 5 -40.12 21.74 27.90
C LYS A 5 -38.90 20.86 27.60
N GLU A 6 -38.83 20.35 26.37
CA GLU A 6 -37.69 19.57 25.88
C GLU A 6 -36.40 20.41 25.92
N LYS A 7 -35.26 19.76 26.15
CA LYS A 7 -33.97 20.46 26.21
C LYS A 7 -33.59 20.97 24.79
N PRO A 8 -33.04 22.19 24.65
CA PRO A 8 -32.71 22.79 23.37
C PRO A 8 -31.39 22.25 22.79
N ILE A 9 -31.30 20.94 22.61
CA ILE A 9 -30.04 20.25 22.30
C ILE A 9 -29.58 20.44 20.84
N PHE A 10 -30.49 20.82 19.95
CA PHE A 10 -30.19 21.05 18.54
C PHE A 10 -30.22 22.54 18.18
N ARG A 11 -30.21 23.43 19.17
CA ARG A 11 -30.17 24.88 18.95
C ARG A 11 -28.99 25.25 18.04
N GLY A 12 -29.31 25.99 16.97
CA GLY A 12 -28.34 26.43 15.97
C GLY A 12 -27.93 25.37 14.94
N LEU A 13 -28.54 24.18 14.97
CA LEU A 13 -28.33 23.16 13.95
C LEU A 13 -29.46 23.18 12.91
N THR A 14 -29.05 23.16 11.65
CA THR A 14 -29.91 22.83 10.51
C THR A 14 -29.53 21.44 10.01
N ILE A 15 -30.48 20.51 10.10
CA ILE A 15 -30.33 19.09 9.81
C ILE A 15 -31.12 18.75 8.56
N ALA A 16 -30.53 17.98 7.64
CA ALA A 16 -31.21 17.43 6.49
C ALA A 16 -31.06 15.90 6.44
N ALA A 17 -32.03 15.22 5.82
CA ALA A 17 -32.01 13.77 5.62
C ALA A 17 -31.71 13.44 4.15
N ALA A 18 -30.70 12.62 3.89
CA ALA A 18 -30.41 12.15 2.54
C ALA A 18 -30.98 10.76 2.29
N GLY A 19 -31.97 10.69 1.39
CA GLY A 19 -32.71 9.47 1.10
C GLY A 19 -33.65 9.09 2.25
N ASP A 20 -34.11 7.85 2.24
CA ASP A 20 -34.76 7.29 3.41
C ASP A 20 -33.73 7.16 4.55
N LEU A 21 -34.06 7.71 5.72
CA LEU A 21 -33.22 7.65 6.91
C LEU A 21 -33.02 6.20 7.38
N GLY A 22 -33.87 5.28 6.92
CA GLY A 22 -33.92 3.92 7.41
C GLY A 22 -34.44 3.87 8.85
N GLY A 23 -34.45 2.67 9.43
CA GLY A 23 -34.96 2.46 10.79
C GLY A 23 -36.44 2.08 10.83
N SER A 24 -37.11 2.33 11.96
CA SER A 24 -38.53 2.00 12.12
C SER A 24 -39.42 2.89 11.25
N ALA A 25 -40.65 2.46 10.95
CA ALA A 25 -41.64 3.23 10.18
C ALA A 25 -41.97 4.63 10.76
N GLN A 26 -41.48 4.95 11.95
CA GLN A 26 -41.64 6.26 12.58
C GLN A 26 -40.63 7.30 12.06
N TRP A 27 -39.53 6.89 11.41
CA TRP A 27 -38.48 7.76 10.89
C TRP A 27 -38.83 8.42 9.55
N THR A 28 -39.94 9.14 9.55
CA THR A 28 -40.33 10.00 8.42
C THR A 28 -39.77 11.40 8.59
N ASP A 29 -39.55 12.12 7.48
CA ASP A 29 -39.14 13.53 7.50
C ASP A 29 -40.05 14.40 8.38
N ALA A 30 -41.35 14.12 8.40
CA ALA A 30 -42.32 14.86 9.20
C ALA A 30 -42.08 14.66 10.71
N ASN A 31 -41.82 13.42 11.12
CA ASN A 31 -41.48 13.11 12.51
C ASN A 31 -40.12 13.67 12.89
N ALA A 32 -39.11 13.50 12.04
CA ALA A 32 -37.79 14.08 12.24
C ALA A 32 -37.87 15.61 12.41
N ALA A 33 -38.62 16.30 11.54
CA ALA A 33 -38.84 17.73 11.64
C ALA A 33 -39.51 18.14 12.96
N ARG A 34 -40.55 17.40 13.37
CA ARG A 34 -41.22 17.63 14.66
C ARG A 34 -40.27 17.44 15.85
N TRP A 35 -39.52 16.34 15.88
CA TRP A 35 -38.65 16.00 17.01
C TRP A 35 -37.42 16.90 17.13
N VAL A 36 -36.86 17.32 15.98
CA VAL A 36 -35.78 18.30 15.90
C VAL A 36 -36.28 19.68 16.33
N GLY A 37 -37.46 20.09 15.86
CA GLY A 37 -38.08 21.38 16.20
C GLY A 37 -38.40 21.53 17.69
N LEU A 38 -38.91 20.47 18.34
CA LEU A 38 -39.13 20.44 19.79
C LEU A 38 -37.84 20.71 20.60
N ARG A 39 -36.68 20.47 20.01
CA ARG A 39 -35.34 20.62 20.60
C ARG A 39 -34.59 21.83 20.05
N GLU A 40 -35.34 22.80 19.51
CA GLU A 40 -34.89 24.09 18.99
C GLU A 40 -33.92 23.99 17.78
N GLY A 41 -33.92 22.85 17.06
CA GLY A 41 -33.23 22.71 15.77
C GLY A 41 -34.13 22.99 14.58
N ARG A 42 -33.54 23.05 13.38
CA ARG A 42 -34.26 23.16 12.11
C ARG A 42 -34.05 21.89 11.29
N PHE A 43 -35.12 21.33 10.74
CA PHE A 43 -35.05 20.23 9.79
C PHE A 43 -35.47 20.71 8.40
N VAL A 44 -34.69 20.40 7.39
CA VAL A 44 -34.94 20.80 6.00
C VAL A 44 -34.80 19.62 5.06
N ARG A 45 -35.54 19.65 3.95
CA ARG A 45 -35.43 18.64 2.89
C ARG A 45 -34.39 18.99 1.82
N GLU A 46 -34.21 20.29 1.60
CA GLU A 46 -33.33 20.79 0.56
C GLU A 46 -31.98 21.25 1.13
N MET A 47 -30.94 21.13 0.31
CA MET A 47 -29.62 21.60 0.71
C MET A 47 -29.55 23.12 0.60
N SER A 48 -29.10 23.77 1.67
CA SER A 48 -28.66 25.17 1.66
C SER A 48 -27.32 25.29 2.36
N ASP A 49 -26.67 26.46 2.29
CA ASP A 49 -25.43 26.73 3.03
C ASP A 49 -25.59 26.74 4.56
N GLU A 50 -26.84 26.83 5.03
CA GLU A 50 -27.17 26.74 6.45
C GLU A 50 -27.14 25.29 6.97
N VAL A 51 -27.23 24.28 6.10
CA VAL A 51 -27.27 22.86 6.53
C VAL A 51 -25.93 22.44 7.14
N THR A 52 -25.96 22.27 8.46
CA THR A 52 -24.83 21.87 9.30
C THR A 52 -24.63 20.36 9.38
N HIS A 53 -25.71 19.57 9.21
CA HIS A 53 -25.68 18.12 9.36
C HIS A 53 -26.54 17.47 8.27
N VAL A 54 -25.99 16.44 7.62
CA VAL A 54 -26.72 15.51 6.77
C VAL A 54 -26.75 14.16 7.46
N VAL A 55 -27.95 13.70 7.82
CA VAL A 55 -28.18 12.38 8.39
C VAL A 55 -28.52 11.42 7.24
N CYS A 56 -27.82 10.29 7.16
CA CYS A 56 -28.12 9.28 6.14
C CYS A 56 -27.65 7.88 6.56
N SER A 57 -28.16 6.86 5.85
CA SER A 57 -27.69 5.49 5.99
C SER A 57 -26.32 5.30 5.34
N GLY A 58 -25.62 4.22 5.70
CA GLY A 58 -24.35 3.86 5.05
C GLY A 58 -24.50 3.57 3.55
N GLU A 59 -25.69 3.12 3.12
CA GLU A 59 -25.99 2.89 1.71
C GLU A 59 -26.14 4.19 0.93
N GLU A 60 -26.91 5.13 1.45
CA GLU A 60 -27.08 6.45 0.84
C GLU A 60 -25.77 7.23 0.80
N PHE A 61 -24.96 7.12 1.86
CA PHE A 61 -23.60 7.67 1.87
C PHE A 61 -22.74 7.11 0.73
N ARG A 62 -22.76 5.78 0.52
CA ARG A 62 -21.98 5.09 -0.53
C ARG A 62 -22.43 5.48 -1.95
N LYS A 63 -23.72 5.76 -2.16
CA LYS A 63 -24.21 6.24 -3.47
C LYS A 63 -23.59 7.59 -3.84
N GLY A 64 -23.32 8.46 -2.85
CA GLY A 64 -22.60 9.72 -3.07
C GLY A 64 -23.34 10.71 -3.99
N ARG A 65 -24.68 10.72 -3.94
CA ARG A 65 -25.53 11.59 -4.77
C ARG A 65 -26.26 12.64 -3.91
N GLY A 66 -26.95 13.58 -4.57
CA GLY A 66 -27.81 14.57 -3.92
C GLY A 66 -27.15 15.31 -2.75
N LEU A 67 -27.84 15.34 -1.61
CA LEU A 67 -27.39 16.01 -0.38
C LEU A 67 -26.02 15.51 0.10
N VAL A 68 -25.75 14.21 0.01
CA VAL A 68 -24.45 13.63 0.39
C VAL A 68 -23.34 14.22 -0.47
N LYS A 69 -23.53 14.27 -1.79
CA LYS A 69 -22.55 14.85 -2.73
C LYS A 69 -22.27 16.32 -2.40
N MET A 70 -23.30 17.08 -2.04
CA MET A 70 -23.16 18.49 -1.69
C MET A 70 -22.44 18.67 -0.34
N ALA A 71 -22.78 17.87 0.67
CA ALA A 71 -22.13 17.91 1.98
C ALA A 71 -20.65 17.52 1.89
N LEU A 72 -20.31 16.54 1.05
CA LEU A 72 -18.92 16.13 0.79
C LEU A 72 -18.04 17.26 0.24
N LYS A 73 -18.60 18.28 -0.41
CA LYS A 73 -17.85 19.46 -0.87
C LYS A 73 -17.46 20.41 0.26
N ARG A 74 -18.13 20.31 1.42
CA ARG A 74 -17.94 21.22 2.56
C ARG A 74 -17.80 20.46 3.89
N PRO A 75 -16.83 19.53 4.00
CA PRO A 75 -16.68 18.65 5.18
C PRO A 75 -16.26 19.39 6.46
N LYS A 76 -15.87 20.66 6.38
CA LYS A 76 -15.53 21.49 7.54
C LYS A 76 -16.76 22.09 8.22
N THR A 77 -17.82 22.37 7.45
CA THR A 77 -19.02 23.08 7.92
C THR A 77 -20.28 22.21 7.88
N CYS A 78 -20.25 21.07 7.19
CA CYS A 78 -21.36 20.13 7.10
C CYS A 78 -20.89 18.72 7.47
N GLN A 79 -21.42 18.20 8.58
CA GLN A 79 -21.14 16.85 9.04
C GLN A 79 -22.07 15.85 8.35
N ILE A 80 -21.56 14.67 8.03
CA ILE A 80 -22.35 13.56 7.48
C ILE A 80 -22.34 12.43 8.50
N VAL A 81 -23.49 12.18 9.11
CA VAL A 81 -23.65 11.30 10.28
C VAL A 81 -24.70 10.23 10.06
N THR A 82 -24.64 9.14 10.83
CA THR A 82 -25.68 8.10 10.85
C THR A 82 -26.95 8.59 11.55
N LEU A 83 -28.05 7.88 11.33
CA LEU A 83 -29.31 8.11 12.05
C LEU A 83 -29.14 7.99 13.57
N ASP A 84 -28.31 7.05 14.03
CA ASP A 84 -28.03 6.81 15.45
C ASP A 84 -27.56 8.08 16.18
N TRP A 85 -26.83 8.98 15.52
CA TRP A 85 -26.43 10.25 16.15
C TRP A 85 -27.63 11.08 16.57
N LEU A 86 -28.64 11.15 15.69
CA LEU A 86 -29.86 11.91 15.94
C LEU A 86 -30.71 11.22 17.01
N GLU A 87 -30.88 9.91 16.89
CA GLU A 87 -31.57 9.05 17.88
C GLU A 87 -30.96 9.15 19.27
N ASP A 88 -29.67 8.85 19.40
CA ASP A 88 -28.97 8.78 20.67
C ASP A 88 -28.88 10.16 21.34
N SER A 89 -28.73 11.23 20.54
CA SER A 89 -28.74 12.61 21.06
C SER A 89 -30.09 12.95 21.68
N MET A 90 -31.20 12.57 21.03
CA MET A 90 -32.54 12.78 21.56
C MET A 90 -32.79 11.92 22.80
N LEU A 91 -32.43 10.64 22.76
CA LEU A 91 -32.61 9.70 23.87
C LEU A 91 -31.85 10.15 25.13
N ARG A 92 -30.61 10.63 24.95
CA ARG A 92 -29.78 11.12 26.06
C ARG A 92 -30.10 12.55 26.48
N GLY A 93 -30.96 13.25 25.73
CA GLY A 93 -31.31 14.64 25.98
C GLY A 93 -30.10 15.57 25.98
N LYS A 94 -29.11 15.30 25.12
CA LYS A 94 -27.92 16.15 24.88
C LYS A 94 -27.39 15.92 23.46
N ARG A 95 -26.78 16.94 22.84
CA ARG A 95 -26.04 16.77 21.58
C ARG A 95 -24.83 15.87 21.83
N LEU A 96 -24.74 14.77 21.10
CA LEU A 96 -23.57 13.91 21.10
C LEU A 96 -22.53 14.39 20.09
N ASP A 97 -21.29 13.98 20.32
CA ASP A 97 -20.20 14.16 19.37
C ASP A 97 -20.54 13.45 18.05
N GLU A 98 -20.29 14.11 16.93
CA GLU A 98 -20.54 13.57 15.59
C GLU A 98 -19.48 12.55 15.17
N GLU A 99 -18.28 12.60 15.77
CA GLU A 99 -17.15 11.76 15.34
C GLU A 99 -17.43 10.26 15.35
N PRO A 100 -18.02 9.65 16.40
CA PRO A 100 -18.34 8.22 16.43
C PRO A 100 -19.33 7.80 15.33
N TYR A 101 -20.16 8.73 14.87
CA TYR A 101 -21.26 8.50 13.94
C TYR A 101 -20.94 8.98 12.51
N SER A 102 -19.74 9.51 12.28
CA SER A 102 -19.37 10.11 11.01
C SER A 102 -19.03 9.06 9.95
N HIS A 103 -19.82 9.05 8.87
CA HIS A 103 -19.54 8.22 7.69
C HIS A 103 -18.18 8.53 7.05
N LEU A 104 -17.81 9.81 7.00
CA LEU A 104 -16.52 10.26 6.48
C LEU A 104 -15.34 9.73 7.30
N ARG A 105 -15.44 9.79 8.63
CA ARG A 105 -14.37 9.29 9.51
C ARG A 105 -14.29 7.78 9.48
N ALA A 106 -15.43 7.09 9.46
CA ALA A 106 -15.48 5.64 9.30
C ALA A 106 -14.75 5.19 8.02
N LEU A 107 -15.06 5.81 6.88
CA LEU A 107 -14.40 5.52 5.59
C LEU A 107 -12.89 5.81 5.61
N ARG A 108 -12.47 6.91 6.24
CA ARG A 108 -11.02 7.23 6.37
C ARG A 108 -10.29 6.19 7.21
N ARG A 109 -10.86 5.78 8.35
CA ARG A 109 -10.29 4.74 9.22
C ARG A 109 -10.19 3.40 8.49
N GLU A 110 -11.19 3.03 7.72
CA GLU A 110 -11.18 1.80 6.91
C GLU A 110 -10.06 1.83 5.86
N ARG A 111 -9.96 2.90 5.07
CA ARG A 111 -8.89 3.08 4.08
C ARG A 111 -7.50 3.05 4.71
N GLU A 112 -7.34 3.65 5.88
CA GLU A 112 -6.06 3.63 6.61
C GLU A 112 -5.71 2.20 7.06
N ARG A 113 -6.68 1.45 7.61
CA ARG A 113 -6.50 0.05 8.00
C ARG A 113 -6.11 -0.80 6.80
N GLU A 114 -6.80 -0.65 5.67
CA GLU A 114 -6.49 -1.37 4.44
C GLU A 114 -5.09 -1.02 3.92
N ARG A 115 -4.73 0.28 3.90
CA ARG A 115 -3.37 0.72 3.53
C ARG A 115 -2.30 0.09 4.43
N LYS A 116 -2.52 0.07 5.75
CA LYS A 116 -1.61 -0.58 6.71
C LYS A 116 -1.49 -2.07 6.45
N ARG A 117 -2.61 -2.77 6.20
CA ARG A 117 -2.61 -4.21 5.84
C ARG A 117 -1.82 -4.48 4.56
N LEU A 118 -2.06 -3.71 3.51
CA LEU A 118 -1.33 -3.85 2.25
C LEU A 118 0.17 -3.56 2.41
N MET A 119 0.54 -2.60 3.26
CA MET A 119 1.93 -2.33 3.59
C MET A 119 2.61 -3.50 4.31
N VAL A 120 1.91 -4.13 5.26
CA VAL A 120 2.40 -5.34 5.95
C VAL A 120 2.57 -6.49 4.95
N ILE A 121 1.57 -6.76 4.11
CA ILE A 121 1.65 -7.82 3.08
C ILE A 121 2.84 -7.58 2.14
N LYS A 122 2.99 -6.37 1.61
CA LYS A 122 4.14 -6.01 0.76
C LYS A 122 5.47 -6.15 1.49
N GLY A 123 5.52 -5.80 2.77
CA GLY A 123 6.69 -5.99 3.62
C GLY A 123 7.06 -7.47 3.79
N LEU A 124 6.07 -8.33 4.04
CA LEU A 124 6.25 -9.78 4.14
C LEU A 124 6.70 -10.39 2.79
N GLU A 125 6.06 -10.01 1.69
CA GLU A 125 6.46 -10.45 0.35
C GLU A 125 7.91 -10.05 0.03
N LYS A 126 8.30 -8.83 0.39
CA LYS A 126 9.68 -8.35 0.23
C LYS A 126 10.65 -9.16 1.10
N ALA A 127 10.29 -9.43 2.35
CA ALA A 127 11.12 -10.22 3.27
C ALA A 127 11.30 -11.68 2.80
N VAL A 128 10.29 -12.27 2.17
CA VAL A 128 10.38 -13.61 1.56
C VAL A 128 11.28 -13.61 0.32
N LYS A 129 11.21 -12.56 -0.50
CA LYS A 129 12.00 -12.44 -1.74
C LYS A 129 13.46 -12.09 -1.48
N GLU A 130 13.72 -11.20 -0.52
CA GLU A 130 15.07 -10.77 -0.17
C GLU A 130 15.77 -11.79 0.73
N VAL A 131 17.11 -11.79 0.68
CA VAL A 131 17.91 -12.56 1.63
C VAL A 131 18.07 -11.71 2.89
N ASN A 132 17.74 -12.30 4.04
CA ASN A 132 17.84 -11.63 5.33
C ASN A 132 19.33 -11.31 5.66
N PRO A 133 19.71 -10.02 5.77
CA PRO A 133 21.10 -9.61 5.98
C PRO A 133 21.61 -9.88 7.41
N GLN A 134 20.72 -10.10 8.39
CA GLN A 134 21.11 -10.52 9.73
C GLN A 134 21.53 -12.00 9.78
N LEU A 135 21.04 -12.82 8.84
CA LEU A 135 21.32 -14.26 8.77
C LEU A 135 22.36 -14.63 7.71
N TYR A 136 22.55 -13.79 6.70
CA TYR A 136 23.44 -14.06 5.57
C TYR A 136 24.25 -12.82 5.19
N HIS A 137 25.41 -13.04 4.60
CA HIS A 137 26.27 -12.01 4.00
C HIS A 137 26.65 -12.43 2.57
N LEU A 138 27.24 -11.52 1.79
CA LEU A 138 27.74 -11.86 0.45
C LEU A 138 28.91 -12.82 0.56
N TYR A 139 28.85 -13.92 -0.19
CA TYR A 139 29.90 -14.91 -0.25
C TYR A 139 31.17 -14.32 -0.86
N ARG A 140 32.31 -14.66 -0.27
CA ARG A 140 33.65 -14.37 -0.79
C ARG A 140 34.39 -15.68 -0.97
N ASP A 141 35.02 -15.87 -2.12
CA ASP A 141 35.91 -17.02 -2.30
C ASP A 141 37.27 -16.80 -1.63
N HIS A 142 38.16 -17.79 -1.80
CA HIS A 142 39.51 -17.76 -1.26
C HIS A 142 40.40 -16.66 -1.86
N THR A 143 40.01 -16.04 -2.98
CA THR A 143 40.69 -14.87 -3.57
C THR A 143 40.17 -13.55 -3.02
N PHE A 144 39.23 -13.60 -2.06
CA PHE A 144 38.45 -12.48 -1.56
C PHE A 144 37.53 -11.83 -2.61
N PHE A 145 37.27 -12.52 -3.72
CA PHE A 145 36.30 -12.04 -4.70
C PHE A 145 34.88 -12.18 -4.13
N GLN A 146 34.21 -11.03 -4.01
CA GLN A 146 32.84 -10.97 -3.53
C GLN A 146 31.88 -11.26 -4.68
N TYR A 147 31.04 -12.29 -4.51
CA TYR A 147 30.06 -12.71 -5.51
C TYR A 147 28.85 -11.76 -5.54
N GLN A 148 29.07 -10.56 -6.08
CA GLN A 148 28.07 -9.57 -6.45
C GLN A 148 28.39 -9.05 -7.84
N VAL A 149 28.03 -9.84 -8.84
CA VAL A 149 28.37 -9.65 -10.24
C VAL A 149 27.31 -8.78 -10.91
N VAL A 150 27.74 -7.72 -11.59
CA VAL A 150 26.86 -6.87 -12.39
C VAL A 150 27.02 -7.21 -13.86
N ILE A 151 25.90 -7.46 -14.54
CA ILE A 151 25.84 -7.57 -16.00
C ILE A 151 24.86 -6.53 -16.53
N THR A 152 25.23 -5.83 -17.60
CA THR A 152 24.47 -4.69 -18.14
C THR A 152 24.10 -4.92 -19.60
N ARG A 153 23.02 -4.31 -20.05
CA ARG A 153 22.64 -4.31 -21.46
C ARG A 153 22.15 -2.92 -21.84
N ASP A 154 22.78 -2.38 -22.87
CA ASP A 154 22.42 -1.13 -23.51
C ASP A 154 22.29 -1.42 -25.01
N ASN A 155 21.13 -1.08 -25.57
CA ASN A 155 20.85 -1.23 -26.99
C ASN A 155 19.97 -0.05 -27.44
N GLU A 156 20.62 0.98 -27.97
CA GLU A 156 19.97 2.22 -28.42
C GLU A 156 18.93 1.97 -29.52
N GLU A 157 19.22 1.07 -30.47
CA GLU A 157 18.31 0.71 -31.57
C GLU A 157 17.02 0.08 -31.07
N ALA A 158 17.10 -0.70 -29.97
CA ALA A 158 15.94 -1.31 -29.32
C ALA A 158 15.32 -0.42 -28.22
N GLY A 159 15.82 0.80 -28.00
CA GLY A 159 15.37 1.69 -26.93
C GLY A 159 15.70 1.20 -25.51
N ILE A 160 16.69 0.32 -25.36
CA ILE A 160 17.11 -0.25 -24.07
C ILE A 160 18.27 0.57 -23.53
N GLN A 161 18.06 1.21 -22.37
CA GLN A 161 19.11 2.00 -21.71
C GLN A 161 19.12 1.77 -20.18
N GLY A 162 20.29 1.38 -19.68
CA GLY A 162 20.60 1.16 -18.27
C GLY A 162 20.00 -0.11 -17.70
N GLU A 163 19.71 -1.11 -18.54
CA GLU A 163 19.20 -2.40 -18.10
C GLU A 163 20.32 -3.20 -17.43
N ARG A 164 20.07 -3.79 -16.26
CA ARG A 164 21.11 -4.53 -15.54
C ARG A 164 20.56 -5.64 -14.65
N TYR A 165 21.35 -6.69 -14.48
CA TYR A 165 21.22 -7.64 -13.40
C TYR A 165 22.36 -7.47 -12.39
N ILE A 166 22.04 -7.63 -11.11
CA ILE A 166 23.00 -7.87 -10.04
C ILE A 166 22.80 -9.30 -9.57
N LEU A 167 23.76 -10.16 -9.86
CA LEU A 167 23.81 -11.57 -9.49
C LEU A 167 24.59 -11.69 -8.19
N SER A 168 24.01 -12.33 -7.17
CA SER A 168 24.62 -12.42 -5.85
C SER A 168 24.54 -13.82 -5.27
N ILE A 169 25.65 -14.28 -4.71
CA ILE A 169 25.68 -15.47 -3.86
C ILE A 169 25.82 -15.00 -2.42
N PHE A 170 24.91 -15.47 -1.56
CA PHE A 170 24.94 -15.21 -0.13
C PHE A 170 25.33 -16.48 0.63
N GLU A 171 26.04 -16.31 1.73
CA GLU A 171 26.44 -17.37 2.67
C GLU A 171 25.88 -17.06 4.07
N SER A 172 25.42 -18.09 4.78
CA SER A 172 24.90 -17.99 6.15
C SER A 172 25.98 -17.58 7.16
N ASN A 173 25.65 -16.66 8.06
CA ASN A 173 26.59 -16.08 9.04
C ASN A 173 27.15 -17.08 10.04
N ASN A 174 26.30 -17.95 10.61
CA ASN A 174 26.68 -18.80 11.76
C ASN A 174 26.24 -20.28 11.61
N SER A 175 25.75 -20.70 10.45
CA SER A 175 25.35 -22.11 10.24
C SER A 175 26.57 -23.00 9.94
N LYS A 176 26.62 -24.17 10.57
CA LYS A 176 27.49 -25.29 10.18
C LYS A 176 26.60 -26.52 9.95
N PRO A 177 26.51 -27.06 8.70
CA PRO A 177 27.21 -26.61 7.50
C PRO A 177 26.75 -25.23 7.02
N ARG A 178 27.62 -24.56 6.25
CA ARG A 178 27.29 -23.28 5.60
C ARG A 178 26.20 -23.49 4.56
N MET A 179 25.27 -22.53 4.53
CA MET A 179 24.12 -22.55 3.65
C MET A 179 24.14 -21.33 2.74
N TYR A 180 23.76 -21.52 1.47
CA TYR A 180 23.93 -20.53 0.42
C TYR A 180 22.62 -20.18 -0.28
N TRP A 181 22.60 -19.00 -0.89
CA TRP A 181 21.53 -18.53 -1.78
C TRP A 181 22.08 -17.86 -3.02
N PHE A 182 21.57 -18.23 -4.19
CA PHE A 182 21.71 -17.41 -5.39
C PHE A 182 20.48 -16.51 -5.60
N VAL A 183 20.73 -15.22 -5.85
CA VAL A 183 19.71 -14.22 -6.15
C VAL A 183 20.14 -13.33 -7.31
N ALA A 184 19.22 -13.08 -8.24
CA ALA A 184 19.38 -12.12 -9.32
C ALA A 184 18.41 -10.94 -9.16
N LYS A 185 18.94 -9.72 -9.06
CA LYS A 185 18.15 -8.48 -9.01
C LYS A 185 18.17 -7.79 -10.37
N TYR A 186 17.01 -7.66 -11.00
CA TYR A 186 16.86 -7.04 -12.32
C TYR A 186 16.37 -5.59 -12.22
N TYR A 187 17.03 -4.68 -12.92
CA TYR A 187 16.63 -3.29 -13.08
C TYR A 187 16.36 -3.04 -14.57
N LYS A 188 15.18 -2.53 -14.90
CA LYS A 188 14.73 -2.41 -16.29
C LYS A 188 15.35 -1.19 -16.98
N LYS A 189 15.56 -0.11 -16.23
CA LYS A 189 16.12 1.14 -16.75
C LYS A 189 17.05 1.82 -15.76
N LYS A 190 17.86 2.75 -16.28
CA LYS A 190 18.68 3.65 -15.47
C LYS A 190 17.81 4.40 -14.44
N GLY A 191 18.22 4.38 -13.18
CA GLY A 191 17.51 5.05 -12.08
C GLY A 191 16.34 4.28 -11.47
N ASP A 192 16.06 3.04 -11.90
CA ASP A 192 15.07 2.20 -11.23
C ASP A 192 15.45 1.97 -9.75
N ALA A 193 14.54 2.32 -8.83
CA ALA A 193 14.73 2.16 -7.39
C ALA A 193 14.32 0.77 -6.88
N GLN A 194 13.47 0.04 -7.60
CA GLN A 194 12.90 -1.24 -7.16
C GLN A 194 13.22 -2.34 -8.17
N PRO A 195 14.15 -3.27 -7.86
CA PRO A 195 14.46 -4.37 -8.75
C PRO A 195 13.38 -5.45 -8.74
N LYS A 196 13.21 -6.14 -9.87
CA LYS A 196 12.55 -7.46 -9.87
C LYS A 196 13.53 -8.50 -9.34
N ILE A 197 13.17 -9.14 -8.24
CA ILE A 197 14.00 -10.18 -7.61
C ILE A 197 13.65 -11.54 -8.21
N HIS A 198 14.67 -12.25 -8.67
CA HIS A 198 14.58 -13.64 -9.08
C HIS A 198 15.44 -14.49 -8.14
N ARG A 199 14.81 -15.48 -7.51
CA ARG A 199 15.41 -16.42 -6.58
C ARG A 199 15.00 -17.83 -7.02
N PRO A 200 15.86 -18.56 -7.74
CA PRO A 200 15.48 -19.87 -8.27
C PRO A 200 15.20 -20.91 -7.18
N SER A 201 15.92 -20.83 -6.06
CA SER A 201 15.79 -21.77 -4.95
C SER A 201 14.65 -21.37 -4.00
N HIS A 202 13.86 -22.36 -3.56
CA HIS A 202 12.82 -22.18 -2.53
C HIS A 202 13.38 -22.20 -1.10
N ALA A 203 14.52 -22.88 -0.89
CA ALA A 203 15.18 -23.09 0.39
C ALA A 203 16.72 -22.95 0.21
N PRO A 204 17.49 -22.59 1.26
CA PRO A 204 18.92 -22.43 1.11
C PRO A 204 19.59 -23.76 0.77
N GLY A 205 20.79 -23.71 0.20
CA GLY A 205 21.46 -24.88 -0.36
C GLY A 205 22.92 -25.02 0.01
N VAL A 206 23.48 -26.16 -0.41
CA VAL A 206 24.94 -26.31 -0.50
C VAL A 206 25.50 -25.42 -1.62
N PHE A 207 26.76 -25.01 -1.49
CA PHE A 207 27.40 -24.08 -2.43
C PHE A 207 27.30 -24.54 -3.88
N SER A 208 27.65 -25.79 -4.17
CA SER A 208 27.69 -26.33 -5.53
C SER A 208 26.36 -26.17 -6.29
N ARG A 209 25.23 -26.37 -5.59
CA ARG A 209 23.89 -26.21 -6.18
C ARG A 209 23.60 -24.75 -6.53
N GLU A 210 23.81 -23.84 -5.59
CA GLU A 210 23.52 -22.42 -5.80
C GLU A 210 24.49 -21.78 -6.81
N PHE A 211 25.74 -22.25 -6.84
CA PHE A 211 26.73 -21.85 -7.82
C PHE A 211 26.38 -22.31 -9.23
N ALA A 212 25.92 -23.56 -9.40
CA ALA A 212 25.46 -24.05 -10.70
C ALA A 212 24.26 -23.25 -11.25
N LEU A 213 23.34 -22.83 -10.37
CA LEU A 213 22.23 -21.95 -10.74
C LEU A 213 22.73 -20.57 -11.18
N PHE A 214 23.71 -20.01 -10.46
CA PHE A 214 24.36 -18.77 -10.83
C PHE A 214 25.03 -18.87 -12.22
N GLU A 215 25.82 -19.92 -12.47
CA GLU A 215 26.53 -20.12 -13.74
C GLU A 215 25.57 -20.30 -14.92
N SER A 216 24.51 -21.08 -14.72
CA SER A 216 23.45 -21.28 -15.70
C SER A 216 22.75 -19.96 -16.04
N PHE A 217 22.38 -19.19 -15.02
CA PHE A 217 21.74 -17.89 -15.22
C PHE A 217 22.67 -16.92 -15.94
N PHE A 218 23.94 -16.84 -15.54
CA PHE A 218 24.95 -16.01 -16.19
C PHE A 218 25.06 -16.38 -17.67
N ARG A 219 25.26 -17.67 -17.99
CA ARG A 219 25.39 -18.14 -19.38
C ARG A 219 24.15 -17.83 -20.22
N ILE A 220 22.95 -18.00 -19.66
CA ILE A 220 21.69 -17.67 -20.37
C ILE A 220 21.63 -16.17 -20.70
N LYS A 221 22.09 -15.31 -19.80
CA LYS A 221 22.00 -13.85 -20.00
C LYS A 221 23.13 -13.26 -20.84
N THR A 222 24.32 -13.84 -20.76
CA THR A 222 25.52 -13.29 -21.43
C THR A 222 25.95 -14.09 -22.64
N GLY A 223 25.51 -15.34 -22.80
CA GLY A 223 26.03 -16.27 -23.81
C GLY A 223 27.42 -16.84 -23.49
N ILE A 224 28.03 -16.43 -22.37
CA ILE A 224 29.42 -16.78 -22.02
C ILE A 224 29.42 -17.69 -20.78
N PRO A 225 30.15 -18.83 -20.78
CA PRO A 225 30.38 -19.61 -19.57
C PRO A 225 31.12 -18.79 -18.51
N TRP A 226 30.75 -18.91 -17.23
CA TRP A 226 31.36 -18.15 -16.14
C TRP A 226 32.91 -18.29 -16.08
N ALA A 227 33.43 -19.49 -16.32
CA ALA A 227 34.87 -19.74 -16.38
C ALA A 227 35.60 -18.95 -17.49
N GLN A 228 34.89 -18.54 -18.55
CA GLN A 228 35.42 -17.80 -19.71
C GLN A 228 35.11 -16.30 -19.65
N ARG A 229 34.48 -15.83 -18.56
CA ARG A 229 33.97 -14.46 -18.42
C ARG A 229 35.01 -13.36 -18.66
N LEU A 230 36.27 -13.62 -18.32
CA LEU A 230 37.35 -12.61 -18.44
C LEU A 230 37.87 -12.53 -19.88
N VAL A 231 38.04 -13.68 -20.53
CA VAL A 231 38.60 -13.77 -21.89
C VAL A 231 37.58 -13.36 -22.95
N LYS A 232 36.30 -13.68 -22.72
CA LYS A 232 35.20 -13.41 -23.66
C LYS A 232 34.35 -12.18 -23.30
N ALA A 233 34.78 -11.37 -22.34
CA ALA A 233 34.07 -10.15 -22.00
C ALA A 233 33.93 -9.24 -23.24
N GLY A 234 32.72 -8.81 -23.56
CA GLY A 234 32.47 -7.92 -24.70
C GLY A 234 32.47 -8.60 -26.08
N THR A 235 32.61 -9.92 -26.17
CA THR A 235 32.62 -10.63 -27.48
C THR A 235 31.22 -10.99 -27.98
N THR A 236 30.18 -10.83 -27.17
CA THR A 236 28.80 -11.20 -27.50
C THR A 236 28.01 -10.03 -28.06
N ASP A 237 27.00 -10.34 -28.87
CA ASP A 237 26.12 -9.36 -29.50
C ASP A 237 25.41 -8.43 -28.48
N LYS A 238 25.03 -7.21 -28.91
CA LYS A 238 24.36 -6.20 -28.06
C LYS A 238 23.01 -6.65 -27.51
N SER A 239 22.39 -7.69 -28.08
CA SER A 239 21.18 -8.32 -27.53
C SER A 239 21.42 -9.07 -26.21
N PHE A 240 22.67 -9.49 -25.93
CA PHE A 240 23.07 -10.14 -24.69
C PHE A 240 23.51 -9.14 -23.62
N PHE A 241 23.42 -9.55 -22.36
CA PHE A 241 24.02 -8.81 -21.26
C PHE A 241 25.54 -8.96 -21.27
N GLN A 242 26.24 -7.88 -21.00
CA GLN A 242 27.68 -7.79 -20.99
C GLN A 242 28.17 -7.77 -19.55
N TYR A 243 29.22 -8.55 -19.29
CA TYR A 243 29.94 -8.52 -18.01
C TYR A 243 31.13 -7.57 -18.11
N GLN A 244 31.29 -6.71 -17.10
CA GLN A 244 32.48 -5.89 -16.93
C GLN A 244 33.24 -6.35 -15.68
N PRO A 245 34.48 -6.82 -15.81
CA PRO A 245 35.27 -7.22 -14.66
C PRO A 245 35.56 -6.02 -13.75
N PRO A 246 35.72 -6.25 -12.43
CA PRO A 246 36.15 -5.21 -11.51
C PRO A 246 37.46 -4.55 -11.97
N THR A 247 37.51 -3.22 -11.95
CA THR A 247 38.70 -2.43 -12.31
C THR A 247 39.51 -2.04 -11.07
N GLY A 248 40.77 -1.63 -11.28
CA GLY A 248 41.63 -1.08 -10.22
C GLY A 248 42.27 -2.12 -9.30
N GLY A 249 42.72 -3.25 -9.85
CA GLY A 249 43.46 -4.29 -9.09
C GLY A 249 42.61 -5.10 -8.11
N LYS A 250 41.29 -4.98 -8.17
CA LYS A 250 40.37 -5.78 -7.35
C LYS A 250 40.41 -7.25 -7.79
N PRO A 251 40.18 -8.20 -6.85
CA PRO A 251 40.02 -9.61 -7.20
C PRO A 251 38.97 -9.79 -8.29
N VAL A 252 39.20 -10.75 -9.19
CA VAL A 252 38.29 -11.09 -10.29
C VAL A 252 37.63 -12.48 -10.14
N GLY A 253 37.99 -13.19 -9.07
CA GLY A 253 37.58 -14.57 -8.77
C GLY A 253 38.34 -15.61 -9.56
#